data_AF-A0A8U0QDG2-F1
#
_entry.id   AF-A0A8U0QDG2-F1
#
_cell.length_a   1.000
_cell.length_b   1.000
_cell.length_c   1.000
_cell.angle_alpha   90.00
_cell.angle_beta   90.00
_cell.angle_gamma   90.00
#
_symmetry.space_group_name_H-M   'P 1'
#
loop_
_entity.id
_entity.type
_entity.pdbx_description
1 polymer ?
#
loop_
_entity_poly.entity_id
_entity_poly.type
_entity_poly.pdbx_seq_one_letter_code
_entity_poly.pdbx_strand_id
1 'polypeptide(L)'
;MTFKTAGSDLNHCLSRPQEVCHCLETLGSRSQCFDVLQNGICKNLTGLAVVPDSMAAGLLRAVARLLDLSFLPSEPLLRFLSRCCLSLLSLLLTLQQDTASENNHKREAVWGACVAALSSIPRLLRLVLQSLRVRDLCEEELPQLAQILSLLLQHTALRNHMLANATLLQHIIQDLTRYCRGESKEQWMTDLLYCYSVTMATHRGNLGLRDIY
;
A
#
# COMPACT_ATOMS: atom_id res chain seq x y z
N MET A 1 -18.67 -37.62 -17.74
CA MET A 1 -18.12 -36.31 -18.15
C MET A 1 -17.04 -35.94 -17.15
N THR A 2 -15.79 -36.08 -17.58
CA THR A 2 -14.57 -35.96 -16.78
C THR A 2 -14.27 -34.50 -16.47
N PHE A 3 -14.19 -34.17 -15.18
CA PHE A 3 -13.60 -32.92 -14.70
C PHE A 3 -12.12 -32.90 -15.09
N LYS A 4 -11.81 -32.19 -16.18
CA LYS A 4 -10.44 -31.93 -16.61
C LYS A 4 -9.87 -30.85 -15.69
N THR A 5 -8.93 -31.29 -14.87
CA THR A 5 -8.03 -30.53 -14.01
C THR A 5 -7.57 -29.20 -14.63
N ALA A 6 -8.13 -28.09 -14.13
CA ALA A 6 -7.62 -26.72 -14.35
C ALA A 6 -6.40 -26.40 -13.45
N GLY A 7 -5.64 -27.41 -13.04
CA GLY A 7 -4.47 -27.27 -12.16
C GLY A 7 -3.16 -27.06 -12.92
N SER A 8 -3.06 -27.52 -14.17
CA SER A 8 -1.84 -27.41 -14.98
C SER A 8 -1.71 -26.05 -15.69
N ASP A 9 -2.83 -25.45 -16.11
CA ASP A 9 -2.82 -24.18 -16.83
C ASP A 9 -2.63 -22.98 -15.89
N LEU A 10 -3.05 -23.11 -14.62
CA LEU A 10 -2.84 -22.07 -13.61
C LEU A 10 -1.34 -21.89 -13.30
N ASN A 11 -0.57 -22.98 -13.29
CA ASN A 11 0.88 -22.94 -13.05
C ASN A 11 1.64 -22.28 -14.22
N HIS A 12 1.18 -22.47 -15.46
CA HIS A 12 1.77 -21.78 -16.61
C HIS A 12 1.32 -20.30 -16.68
N CYS A 13 0.10 -19.99 -16.24
CA CYS A 13 -0.45 -18.62 -16.18
C CYS A 13 0.21 -17.78 -15.06
N LEU A 14 0.61 -18.40 -13.94
CA LEU A 14 1.42 -17.77 -12.89
C LEU A 14 2.80 -17.27 -13.39
N SER A 15 3.24 -17.68 -14.58
CA SER A 15 4.49 -17.22 -15.21
C SER A 15 4.38 -15.86 -15.91
N ARG A 16 3.15 -15.34 -16.12
CA ARG A 16 2.90 -13.97 -16.59
C ARG A 16 1.86 -13.29 -15.69
N PRO A 17 2.28 -12.59 -14.62
CA PRO A 17 1.36 -12.01 -13.64
C PRO A 17 0.37 -10.99 -14.22
N GLN A 18 0.70 -10.37 -15.35
CA GLN A 18 -0.19 -9.42 -16.05
C GLN A 18 -1.39 -10.11 -16.72
N GLU A 19 -1.21 -11.33 -17.24
CA GLU A 19 -2.27 -12.08 -17.93
C GLU A 19 -3.30 -12.62 -16.93
N VAL A 20 -2.86 -13.08 -15.75
CA VAL A 20 -3.78 -13.49 -14.66
C VAL A 20 -4.63 -12.31 -14.19
N CYS A 21 -4.03 -11.13 -14.01
CA CYS A 21 -4.77 -9.93 -13.61
C CYS A 21 -5.79 -9.53 -14.68
N HIS A 22 -5.42 -9.62 -15.96
CA HIS A 22 -6.32 -9.30 -17.08
C HIS A 22 -7.46 -10.32 -17.23
N CYS A 23 -7.20 -11.61 -17.04
CA CYS A 23 -8.26 -12.62 -17.03
C CYS A 23 -9.25 -12.40 -15.89
N LEU A 24 -8.77 -12.04 -14.69
CA LEU A 24 -9.62 -11.69 -13.56
C LEU A 24 -10.46 -10.43 -13.80
N GLU A 25 -10.01 -9.50 -14.65
CA GLU A 25 -10.79 -8.31 -15.05
C GLU A 25 -12.04 -8.66 -15.87
N THR A 26 -12.04 -9.79 -16.58
CA THR A 26 -13.13 -10.17 -17.50
C THR A 26 -14.27 -11.00 -16.86
N LEU A 27 -14.16 -11.38 -15.58
CA LEU A 27 -15.10 -12.30 -14.93
C LEU A 27 -16.27 -11.57 -14.25
N GLY A 28 -17.49 -12.03 -14.53
CA GLY A 28 -18.75 -11.39 -14.10
C GLY A 28 -19.19 -11.61 -12.64
N SER A 29 -18.56 -12.52 -11.88
CA SER A 29 -18.92 -12.80 -10.48
C SER A 29 -17.81 -12.39 -9.51
N ARG A 30 -17.76 -11.10 -9.15
CA ARG A 30 -16.68 -10.47 -8.38
C ARG A 30 -16.41 -11.12 -7.01
N SER A 31 -17.44 -11.50 -6.27
CA SER A 31 -17.32 -12.10 -4.93
C SER A 31 -16.66 -13.49 -4.95
N GLN A 32 -17.14 -14.38 -5.81
CA GLN A 32 -16.55 -15.72 -5.96
C GLN A 32 -15.11 -15.66 -6.48
N CYS A 33 -14.83 -14.72 -7.39
CA CYS A 33 -13.46 -14.49 -7.88
C CYS A 33 -12.54 -14.03 -6.75
N PHE A 34 -13.03 -13.15 -5.88
CA PHE A 34 -12.27 -12.69 -4.72
C PHE A 34 -11.94 -13.83 -3.75
N ASP A 35 -12.90 -14.70 -3.44
CA ASP A 35 -12.68 -15.84 -2.53
C ASP A 35 -11.65 -16.83 -3.10
N VAL A 36 -11.74 -17.16 -4.40
CA VAL A 36 -10.76 -18.03 -5.06
C VAL A 36 -9.38 -17.37 -5.08
N LEU A 37 -9.30 -16.08 -5.43
CA LEU A 37 -8.05 -15.33 -5.46
C LEU A 37 -7.39 -15.28 -4.08
N GLN A 38 -8.15 -14.89 -3.05
CA GLN A 38 -7.68 -14.83 -1.67
C GLN A 38 -7.12 -16.19 -1.23
N ASN A 39 -7.86 -17.28 -1.48
CA ASN A 39 -7.41 -18.62 -1.14
C ASN A 39 -6.13 -19.02 -1.90
N GLY A 40 -6.01 -18.65 -3.17
CA GLY A 40 -4.80 -18.88 -3.97
C GLY A 40 -3.58 -18.13 -3.43
N ILE A 41 -3.75 -16.85 -3.10
CA ILE A 41 -2.68 -16.03 -2.49
C ILE A 41 -2.27 -16.62 -1.14
N CYS A 42 -3.26 -16.89 -0.27
CA CYS A 42 -3.00 -17.39 1.07
C CYS A 42 -2.31 -18.76 1.07
N LYS A 43 -2.65 -19.66 0.15
CA LYS A 43 -2.05 -21.00 0.08
C LYS A 43 -0.70 -21.03 -0.61
N ASN A 44 -0.53 -20.27 -1.68
CA ASN A 44 0.63 -20.42 -2.58
C ASN A 44 1.68 -19.32 -2.41
N LEU A 45 1.27 -18.10 -2.06
CA LEU A 45 2.15 -16.93 -2.11
C LEU A 45 2.62 -16.46 -0.74
N THR A 46 1.87 -16.71 0.33
CA THR A 46 2.28 -16.30 1.68
C THR A 46 3.55 -17.00 2.17
N GLY A 47 3.86 -18.18 1.63
CA GLY A 47 5.07 -18.94 1.93
C GLY A 47 6.26 -18.65 1.01
N LEU A 48 6.09 -17.80 -0.01
CA LEU A 48 7.21 -17.44 -0.90
C LEU A 48 8.15 -16.46 -0.20
N ALA A 49 9.44 -16.74 -0.30
CA ALA A 49 10.48 -15.87 0.26
C ALA A 49 10.62 -14.54 -0.51
N VAL A 50 10.38 -14.56 -1.83
CA VAL A 50 10.50 -13.39 -2.71
C VAL A 50 9.34 -13.37 -3.69
N VAL A 51 8.69 -12.21 -3.83
CA VAL A 51 7.62 -11.96 -4.80
C VAL A 51 8.10 -10.89 -5.78
N PRO A 52 8.05 -11.12 -7.11
CA PRO A 52 8.45 -10.11 -8.08
C PRO A 52 7.60 -8.83 -8.01
N ASP A 53 8.20 -7.66 -8.23
CA ASP A 53 7.51 -6.35 -8.16
C ASP A 53 6.27 -6.28 -9.06
N SER A 54 6.37 -6.82 -10.27
CA SER A 54 5.27 -6.84 -11.24
C SER A 54 4.10 -7.72 -10.76
N MET A 55 4.40 -8.80 -10.04
CA MET A 55 3.41 -9.66 -9.41
C MET A 55 2.79 -8.97 -8.20
N ALA A 56 3.59 -8.37 -7.33
CA ALA A 56 3.10 -7.60 -6.18
C ALA A 56 2.15 -6.46 -6.62
N ALA A 57 2.54 -5.69 -7.64
CA ALA A 57 1.72 -4.60 -8.18
C ALA A 57 0.43 -5.12 -8.85
N GLY A 58 0.52 -6.23 -9.58
CA GLY A 58 -0.63 -6.90 -10.18
C GLY A 58 -1.63 -7.39 -9.13
N LEU A 59 -1.15 -8.05 -8.09
CA LEU A 59 -1.98 -8.55 -6.99
C LEU A 59 -2.68 -7.42 -6.24
N LEU A 60 -1.97 -6.34 -5.90
CA LEU A 60 -2.57 -5.15 -5.27
C LEU A 60 -3.71 -4.58 -6.14
N ARG A 61 -3.49 -4.46 -7.46
CA ARG A 61 -4.50 -3.95 -8.38
C ARG A 61 -5.69 -4.89 -8.54
N ALA A 62 -5.45 -6.19 -8.64
CA ALA A 62 -6.49 -7.20 -8.76
C ALA A 62 -7.37 -7.24 -7.52
N VAL A 63 -6.78 -7.27 -6.33
CA VAL A 63 -7.51 -7.23 -5.05
C VAL A 63 -8.28 -5.92 -4.92
N ALA A 64 -7.66 -4.78 -5.19
CA ALA A 64 -8.31 -3.46 -5.13
C ALA A 64 -9.55 -3.35 -6.02
N ARG A 65 -9.54 -4.03 -7.19
CA ARG A 65 -10.64 -3.99 -8.16
C ARG A 65 -11.74 -5.01 -7.88
N LEU A 66 -11.38 -6.19 -7.38
CA LEU A 66 -12.32 -7.27 -7.12
C LEU A 66 -13.04 -7.11 -5.77
N LEU A 67 -12.42 -6.40 -4.83
CA LEU A 67 -12.99 -6.19 -3.51
C LEU A 67 -14.23 -5.29 -3.60
N ASP A 68 -15.39 -5.84 -3.23
CA ASP A 68 -16.61 -5.09 -3.02
C ASP A 68 -16.71 -4.64 -1.55
N LEU A 69 -17.34 -3.51 -1.27
CA LEU A 69 -17.43 -2.90 0.07
C LEU A 69 -18.11 -3.82 1.10
N SER A 70 -18.84 -4.83 0.64
CA SER A 70 -19.52 -5.84 1.46
C SER A 70 -18.60 -6.94 1.98
N PHE A 71 -17.38 -7.08 1.45
CA PHE A 71 -16.48 -8.18 1.74
C PHE A 71 -15.24 -7.72 2.50
N LEU A 72 -14.89 -8.47 3.55
CA LEU A 72 -13.70 -8.21 4.35
C LEU A 72 -12.57 -9.17 3.95
N PRO A 73 -11.41 -8.65 3.52
CA PRO A 73 -10.25 -9.49 3.24
C PRO A 73 -9.78 -10.18 4.52
N SER A 74 -9.35 -11.43 4.37
CA SER A 74 -8.75 -12.20 5.46
C SER A 74 -7.47 -11.54 5.97
N GLU A 75 -7.22 -11.68 7.27
CA GLU A 75 -6.01 -11.17 7.91
C GLU A 75 -4.69 -11.64 7.26
N PRO A 76 -4.49 -12.93 6.88
CA PRO A 76 -3.27 -13.35 6.18
C PRO A 76 -3.10 -12.66 4.81
N LEU A 77 -4.19 -12.46 4.06
CA LEU A 77 -4.15 -11.71 2.81
C LEU A 77 -3.73 -10.26 3.07
N LEU A 78 -4.35 -9.59 4.05
CA LEU A 78 -4.02 -8.21 4.39
C LEU A 78 -2.55 -8.04 4.79
N ARG A 79 -1.99 -8.96 5.57
CA ARG A 79 -0.56 -8.93 5.94
C ARG A 79 0.35 -9.13 4.74
N PHE A 80 0.01 -10.07 3.86
CA PHE A 80 0.75 -10.28 2.61
C PHE A 80 0.73 -9.03 1.73
N LEU A 81 -0.45 -8.44 1.51
CA LEU A 81 -0.59 -7.22 0.71
C LEU A 81 0.10 -6.02 1.35
N SER A 82 0.11 -5.92 2.69
CA SER A 82 0.85 -4.88 3.40
C SER A 82 2.35 -4.98 3.15
N ARG A 83 2.93 -6.20 3.19
CA ARG A 83 4.34 -6.44 2.85
C ARG A 83 4.65 -6.09 1.40
N CYS A 84 3.79 -6.51 0.46
CA CYS A 84 3.90 -6.15 -0.94
C CYS A 84 3.86 -4.63 -1.14
N CYS A 85 2.95 -3.94 -0.47
CA CYS A 85 2.80 -2.49 -0.56
C CYS A 85 4.04 -1.77 -0.03
N LEU A 86 4.60 -2.20 1.11
CA LEU A 86 5.83 -1.63 1.64
C LEU A 86 7.03 -1.82 0.70
N SER A 87 7.22 -3.02 0.19
CA SER A 87 8.30 -3.34 -0.75
C SER A 87 8.21 -2.52 -2.04
N LEU A 88 6.99 -2.24 -2.50
CA LEU A 88 6.76 -1.40 -3.68
C LEU A 88 6.94 0.09 -3.39
N LEU A 89 6.58 0.55 -2.19
CA LEU A 89 6.83 1.93 -1.76
C LEU A 89 8.33 2.20 -1.59
N SER A 90 9.11 1.26 -1.07
CA SER A 90 10.57 1.38 -1.01
C SER A 90 11.19 1.38 -2.40
N LEU A 91 10.76 0.48 -3.30
CA LEU A 91 11.17 0.48 -4.70
C LEU A 91 10.87 1.82 -5.38
N LEU A 92 9.71 2.41 -5.10
CA LEU A 92 9.31 3.70 -5.66
C LEU A 92 10.29 4.80 -5.29
N LEU A 93 10.81 4.82 -4.05
CA LEU A 93 11.85 5.77 -3.66
C LEU A 93 13.15 5.56 -4.44
N THR A 94 13.56 4.31 -4.65
CA THR A 94 14.73 3.99 -5.48
C THR A 94 14.54 4.47 -6.92
N LEU A 95 13.35 4.26 -7.50
CA LEU A 95 13.01 4.72 -8.85
C LEU A 95 12.88 6.24 -8.96
N GLN A 96 12.57 6.96 -7.87
CA GLN A 96 12.54 8.42 -7.86
C GLN A 96 13.94 9.04 -7.92
N GLN A 97 14.96 8.33 -7.45
CA GLN A 97 16.35 8.77 -7.49
C GLN A 97 16.99 8.55 -8.87
N ASP A 98 16.50 7.55 -9.63
CA ASP A 98 16.95 7.30 -11.01
C ASP A 98 16.27 8.24 -12.02
N THR A 99 17.06 9.06 -12.69
CA THR A 99 16.59 10.06 -13.68
C THR A 99 16.26 9.48 -15.07
N ALA A 100 16.33 8.15 -15.23
CA ALA A 100 16.07 7.49 -16.51
C ALA A 100 14.58 7.53 -16.90
N SER A 101 14.28 7.98 -18.13
CA SER A 101 12.91 8.12 -18.65
C SER A 101 12.09 6.82 -18.67
N GLU A 102 12.76 5.68 -18.83
CA GLU A 102 12.15 4.33 -18.82
C GLU A 102 11.51 3.99 -17.46
N ASN A 103 12.08 4.50 -16.36
CA ASN A 103 11.60 4.22 -15.01
C ASN A 103 10.32 5.01 -14.66
N ASN A 104 9.98 6.06 -15.41
CA ASN A 104 8.77 6.85 -15.13
C ASN A 104 7.50 6.02 -15.29
N HIS A 105 7.37 5.24 -16.36
CA HIS A 105 6.19 4.39 -16.57
C HIS A 105 6.07 3.31 -15.48
N LYS A 106 7.19 2.70 -15.10
CA LYS A 106 7.25 1.72 -14.01
C LYS A 106 6.85 2.37 -12.68
N ARG A 107 7.36 3.58 -12.38
CA ARG A 107 7.06 4.34 -11.18
C ARG A 107 5.56 4.64 -11.07
N GLU A 108 4.96 5.18 -12.13
CA GLU A 108 3.51 5.48 -12.14
C GLU A 108 2.67 4.21 -12.00
N ALA A 109 3.07 3.11 -12.63
CA ALA A 109 2.37 1.84 -12.51
C ALA A 109 2.42 1.27 -11.08
N VAL A 110 3.58 1.36 -10.42
CA VAL A 110 3.78 0.91 -9.03
C VAL A 110 3.03 1.81 -8.06
N TRP A 111 3.16 3.14 -8.22
CA TRP A 111 2.45 4.11 -7.39
C TRP A 111 0.93 3.94 -7.49
N GLY A 112 0.42 3.85 -8.71
CA GLY A 112 -1.00 3.65 -8.98
C GLY A 112 -1.54 2.35 -8.38
N ALA A 113 -0.76 1.27 -8.38
CA ALA A 113 -1.15 0.02 -7.71
C ALA A 113 -1.23 0.18 -6.18
N CYS A 114 -0.25 0.85 -5.57
CA CYS A 114 -0.24 1.11 -4.13
C CYS A 114 -1.41 2.01 -3.71
N VAL A 115 -1.62 3.12 -4.40
CA VAL A 115 -2.72 4.07 -4.12
C VAL A 115 -4.08 3.39 -4.29
N ALA A 116 -4.28 2.64 -5.37
CA ALA A 116 -5.53 1.92 -5.59
C ALA A 116 -5.82 0.94 -4.44
N ALA A 117 -4.82 0.15 -4.03
CA ALA A 117 -4.96 -0.78 -2.92
C ALA A 117 -5.19 -0.09 -1.57
N LEU A 118 -4.39 0.93 -1.24
CA LEU A 118 -4.48 1.64 0.04
C LEU A 118 -5.79 2.41 0.22
N SER A 119 -6.39 2.89 -0.86
CA SER A 119 -7.67 3.60 -0.83
C SER A 119 -8.89 2.67 -0.88
N SER A 120 -8.81 1.55 -1.61
CA SER A 120 -9.96 0.64 -1.77
C SER A 120 -10.04 -0.47 -0.71
N ILE A 121 -8.90 -0.98 -0.25
CA ILE A 121 -8.86 -2.16 0.63
C ILE A 121 -8.99 -1.72 2.10
N PRO A 122 -10.08 -2.05 2.80
CA PRO A 122 -10.28 -1.70 4.19
C PRO A 122 -9.14 -2.23 5.05
N ARG A 123 -8.71 -1.43 6.04
CA ARG A 123 -7.64 -1.75 7.00
C ARG A 123 -6.23 -1.90 6.41
N LEU A 124 -6.04 -1.95 5.09
CA LEU A 124 -4.71 -2.12 4.50
C LEU A 124 -3.79 -0.96 4.84
N LEU A 125 -4.24 0.29 4.67
CA LEU A 125 -3.43 1.47 5.04
C LEU A 125 -3.04 1.45 6.52
N ARG A 126 -3.96 1.09 7.41
CA ARG A 126 -3.67 0.99 8.84
C ARG A 126 -2.56 -0.03 9.10
N LEU A 127 -2.63 -1.21 8.47
CA LEU A 127 -1.60 -2.24 8.61
C LEU A 127 -0.26 -1.79 8.05
N VAL A 128 -0.26 -1.13 6.89
CA VAL A 128 0.96 -0.55 6.30
C VAL A 128 1.60 0.45 7.27
N LEU A 129 0.81 1.38 7.84
CA LEU A 129 1.31 2.31 8.85
C LEU A 129 1.83 1.61 10.12
N GLN A 130 1.18 0.53 10.57
CA GLN A 130 1.64 -0.25 11.73
C GLN A 130 2.93 -1.03 11.47
N SER A 131 3.19 -1.40 10.21
CA SER A 131 4.43 -2.05 9.81
C SER A 131 5.61 -1.08 9.64
N LEU A 132 5.36 0.23 9.59
CA LEU A 132 6.38 1.27 9.67
C LEU A 132 6.88 1.42 11.12
N ARG A 133 7.53 0.38 11.64
CA ARG A 133 8.02 0.33 13.02
C ARG A 133 9.31 1.12 13.18
N VAL A 134 9.18 2.40 13.49
CA VAL A 134 10.31 3.33 13.74
C VAL A 134 11.36 2.74 14.71
N ARG A 135 10.93 1.95 15.70
CA ARG A 135 11.79 1.40 16.75
C ARG A 135 12.73 0.30 16.29
N ASP A 136 12.42 -0.35 15.18
CA ASP A 136 13.19 -1.47 14.64
C ASP A 136 14.15 -1.03 13.51
N LEU A 137 14.12 0.26 13.12
CA LEU A 137 14.86 0.82 12.00
C LEU A 137 16.19 1.47 12.45
N CYS A 138 17.19 1.42 11.57
CA CYS A 138 18.44 2.15 11.74
C CYS A 138 18.25 3.64 11.41
N GLU A 139 19.13 4.53 11.91
CA GLU A 139 19.06 5.97 11.65
C GLU A 139 19.05 6.32 10.14
N GLU A 140 19.74 5.52 9.31
CA GLU A 140 19.79 5.70 7.85
C GLU A 140 18.46 5.39 7.13
N GLU A 141 17.57 4.61 7.76
CA GLU A 141 16.28 4.22 7.18
C GLU A 141 15.16 5.21 7.54
N LEU A 142 15.39 6.09 8.53
CA LEU A 142 14.42 7.09 8.96
C LEU A 142 14.04 8.11 7.87
N PRO A 143 14.98 8.64 7.06
CA PRO A 143 14.65 9.55 5.96
C PRO A 143 13.76 8.88 4.91
N GLN A 144 14.02 7.60 4.60
CA GLN A 144 13.20 6.83 3.64
C GLN A 144 11.78 6.66 4.16
N LEU A 145 11.64 6.31 5.45
CA LEU A 145 10.34 6.23 6.10
C LEU A 145 9.59 7.57 6.05
N ALA A 146 10.27 8.68 6.33
CA ALA A 146 9.68 10.01 6.28
C ALA A 146 9.22 10.39 4.87
N GLN A 147 9.98 10.01 3.84
CA GLN A 147 9.59 10.21 2.43
C GLN A 147 8.34 9.41 2.08
N ILE A 148 8.25 8.13 2.47
CA ILE A 148 7.04 7.31 2.27
C ILE A 148 5.83 7.98 2.95
N LEU A 149 5.97 8.38 4.21
CA LEU A 149 4.88 9.04 4.94
C LEU A 149 4.45 10.35 4.27
N SER A 150 5.40 11.14 3.78
CA SER A 150 5.13 12.39 3.07
C SER A 150 4.36 12.14 1.77
N LEU A 151 4.77 11.14 0.97
CA LEU A 151 4.06 10.74 -0.25
C LEU A 151 2.61 10.30 0.04
N LEU A 152 2.41 9.51 1.10
CA LEU A 152 1.08 9.05 1.50
C LEU A 152 0.20 10.22 2.00
N LEU A 153 0.77 11.16 2.76
CA LEU A 153 0.07 12.33 3.30
C LEU A 153 -0.35 13.33 2.22
N GLN A 154 0.48 13.50 1.19
CA GLN A 154 0.23 14.44 0.10
C GLN A 154 -0.80 13.92 -0.92
N HIS A 155 -1.04 12.60 -0.97
CA HIS A 155 -1.96 12.02 -1.95
C HIS A 155 -3.43 12.21 -1.56
N THR A 156 -4.19 12.92 -2.41
CA THR A 156 -5.58 13.30 -2.16
C THR A 156 -6.51 12.11 -1.91
N ALA A 157 -6.37 11.02 -2.68
CA ALA A 157 -7.20 9.82 -2.51
C ALA A 157 -6.99 9.10 -1.17
N LEU A 158 -5.84 9.30 -0.51
CA LEU A 158 -5.52 8.67 0.77
C LEU A 158 -5.87 9.55 1.96
N ARG A 159 -6.10 10.85 1.74
CA ARG A 159 -6.29 11.84 2.80
C ARG A 159 -7.36 11.44 3.83
N ASN A 160 -8.54 10.99 3.39
CA ASN A 160 -9.60 10.56 4.32
C ASN A 160 -9.18 9.33 5.15
N HIS A 161 -8.50 8.37 4.53
CA HIS A 161 -7.99 7.19 5.22
C HIS A 161 -6.85 7.53 6.18
N MET A 162 -5.99 8.50 5.85
CA MET A 162 -4.95 9.02 6.72
C MET A 162 -5.55 9.69 7.96
N LEU A 163 -6.59 10.52 7.77
CA LEU A 163 -7.31 11.18 8.87
C LEU A 163 -8.01 10.17 9.79
N ALA A 164 -8.59 9.10 9.23
CA ALA A 164 -9.14 7.99 10.00
C ALA A 164 -8.09 7.23 10.84
N ASN A 165 -6.80 7.43 10.56
CA ASN A 165 -5.67 6.87 11.30
C ASN A 165 -4.79 7.96 11.94
N ALA A 166 -5.33 9.15 12.20
CA ALA A 166 -4.59 10.29 12.74
C ALA A 166 -3.86 9.99 14.06
N THR A 167 -4.47 9.21 14.95
CA THR A 167 -3.83 8.79 16.21
C THR A 167 -2.58 7.95 15.95
N LEU A 168 -2.66 6.96 15.05
CA LEU A 168 -1.51 6.14 14.68
C LEU A 168 -0.40 6.97 14.02
N LEU A 169 -0.77 7.87 13.11
CA LEU A 169 0.19 8.79 12.47
C LEU A 169 0.90 9.68 13.49
N GLN A 170 0.16 10.21 14.46
CA GLN A 170 0.73 11.02 15.54
C GLN A 170 1.75 10.21 16.36
N HIS A 171 1.47 8.94 16.67
CA HIS A 171 2.44 8.10 17.39
C HIS A 171 3.71 7.86 16.56
N ILE A 172 3.58 7.58 15.25
CA ILE A 172 4.73 7.38 14.36
C ILE A 172 5.58 8.65 14.29
N ILE A 173 4.97 9.81 14.11
CA ILE A 173 5.68 11.11 14.05
C ILE A 173 6.36 11.44 15.39
N GLN A 174 5.69 11.15 16.52
CA GLN A 174 6.27 11.35 17.84
C GLN A 174 7.49 10.44 18.07
N ASP A 175 7.40 9.17 17.67
CA ASP A 175 8.53 8.26 17.76
C ASP A 175 9.67 8.75 16.87
N LEU A 176 9.42 9.11 15.60
CA LEU A 176 10.44 9.71 14.72
C LEU A 176 11.13 10.93 15.34
N THR A 177 10.36 11.86 15.88
CA THR A 177 10.89 13.09 16.51
C THR A 177 11.75 12.80 17.75
N ARG A 178 11.46 11.70 18.47
CA ARG A 178 12.26 11.27 19.63
C ARG A 178 13.58 10.65 19.21
N TYR A 179 13.59 9.85 18.14
CA TYR A 179 14.80 9.23 17.61
C TYR A 179 15.73 10.28 16.96
N CYS A 180 15.19 11.29 16.28
CA CYS A 180 15.98 12.33 15.61
C CYS A 180 16.47 13.47 16.53
N ARG A 181 16.71 13.22 17.82
CA ARG A 181 17.18 14.24 18.79
C ARG A 181 18.65 14.65 18.62
N GLY A 182 19.33 14.20 17.57
CA GLY A 182 20.67 14.67 17.20
C GLY A 182 20.69 16.13 16.74
N GLU A 183 21.85 16.79 16.83
CA GLU A 183 22.01 18.24 16.62
C GLU A 183 21.68 18.74 15.20
N SER A 184 21.64 17.86 14.20
CA SER A 184 21.14 18.18 12.86
C SER A 184 19.67 17.85 12.75
N LYS A 185 18.78 18.84 12.97
CA LYS A 185 17.37 18.73 12.58
C LYS A 185 17.31 18.61 11.06
N GLU A 186 17.31 17.39 10.56
CA GLU A 186 17.40 17.12 9.12
C GLU A 186 16.18 17.68 8.38
N GLN A 187 16.41 18.27 7.19
CA GLN A 187 15.40 18.99 6.41
C GLN A 187 14.13 18.17 6.17
N TRP A 188 14.27 16.87 5.93
CA TRP A 188 13.15 15.96 5.70
C TRP A 188 12.19 15.87 6.90
N MET A 189 12.67 16.07 8.14
CA MET A 189 11.81 16.03 9.32
C MET A 189 10.93 17.28 9.37
N THR A 190 11.49 18.43 8.98
CA THR A 190 10.72 19.68 8.84
C THR A 190 9.67 19.55 7.74
N ASP A 191 10.03 18.98 6.59
CA ASP A 191 9.12 18.77 5.47
C ASP A 191 7.98 17.79 5.83
N LEU A 192 8.28 16.69 6.53
CA LEU A 192 7.28 15.74 7.01
C LEU A 192 6.30 16.39 7.99
N LEU A 193 6.81 17.15 8.97
CA LEU A 193 5.97 17.86 9.94
C LEU A 193 5.08 18.90 9.28
N TYR A 194 5.60 19.61 8.27
CA TYR A 194 4.81 20.52 7.44
C TYR A 194 3.67 19.77 6.73
N CYS A 195 3.97 18.68 6.02
CA CYS A 195 2.97 17.87 5.32
C CYS A 195 1.89 17.34 6.28
N TYR A 196 2.29 16.83 7.44
CA TYR A 196 1.35 16.39 8.47
C TYR A 196 0.45 17.53 8.95
N SER A 197 1.03 18.69 9.25
CA SER A 197 0.28 19.85 9.74
C SER A 197 -0.77 20.33 8.73
N VAL A 198 -0.44 20.38 7.44
CA VAL A 198 -1.35 20.78 6.36
C VAL A 198 -2.52 19.80 6.25
N THR A 199 -2.24 18.50 6.25
CA THR A 199 -3.25 17.44 6.16
C THR A 199 -4.19 17.42 7.38
N MET A 200 -3.67 17.69 8.58
CA MET A 200 -4.45 17.73 9.82
C MET A 200 -5.24 19.04 10.00
N ALA A 201 -4.68 20.18 9.60
CA ALA A 201 -5.36 21.48 9.67
C ALA A 201 -6.62 21.50 8.80
N THR A 202 -6.54 20.90 7.61
CA THR A 202 -7.69 20.75 6.73
C THR A 202 -8.79 19.85 7.31
N HIS A 203 -8.48 18.93 8.24
CA HIS A 203 -9.50 18.13 8.93
C HIS A 203 -10.25 18.93 9.99
N ARG A 204 -9.54 19.79 10.75
CA ARG A 204 -10.17 20.68 11.73
C ARG A 204 -11.11 21.70 11.09
N GLY A 205 -10.74 22.25 9.94
CA GLY A 205 -11.62 23.17 9.18
C GLY A 205 -12.91 22.52 8.68
N ASN A 206 -12.87 21.23 8.31
CA ASN A 206 -14.05 20.49 7.83
C ASN A 206 -15.02 20.07 8.96
N LEU A 207 -14.53 19.88 10.18
CA LEU A 207 -15.37 19.63 11.36
C LEU A 207 -16.05 20.92 11.84
N GLY A 208 -15.35 22.05 11.83
CA GLY A 208 -15.91 23.35 12.24
C GLY A 208 -17.05 23.88 11.35
N LEU A 209 -17.18 23.39 10.10
CA LEU A 209 -18.30 23.74 9.21
C LEU A 209 -19.50 22.79 9.34
N ARG A 210 -19.33 21.61 9.96
CA ARG A 210 -20.42 20.63 10.14
C ARG A 210 -21.24 20.85 11.42
N ASP A 211 -20.71 21.60 12.39
CA ASP A 211 -21.43 21.95 13.64
C ASP A 211 -22.21 23.28 13.54
N ILE A 212 -22.32 23.88 12.35
CA ILE A 212 -22.97 25.19 12.13
C ILE A 212 -24.25 25.07 11.26
N TYR A 213 -24.67 23.85 10.89
CA TYR A 213 -25.92 23.62 10.15
C TYR A 213 -26.84 22.63 10.84
#